data_AF-A0A5K0VJQ0-F1
#
_entry.id   AF-A0A5K0VJQ0-F1
#
_cell.length_a   1.000
_cell.length_b   1.000
_cell.length_c   1.000
_cell.angle_alpha   90.00
_cell.angle_beta   90.00
_cell.angle_gamma   90.00
#
_symmetry.space_group_name_H-M   'P 1'
#
loop_
_entity.id
_entity.type
_entity.pdbx_description
1 polymer ?
#
loop_
_entity_poly.entity_id
_entity_poly.type
_entity_poly.pdbx_seq_one_letter_code
_entity_poly.pdbx_strand_id
1 'polypeptide(L)'
;VGWIYGSVTEDILTGFKMHCHGWRSIYCIPSRPAFKGSAPINLSDRLHQVLRWALGSVEIFLSRHCPLWYGYGGGLKWLERLSYINATVYPWTSIPLLAYCTLPAVCLLTGKFITPE
;
A
#
# COMPACT_ATOMS: atom_id res chain seq x y z
N VAL A 1 -2.87 -3.19 23.07
CA VAL A 1 -1.85 -2.21 23.50
C VAL A 1 -0.51 -2.76 23.03
N GLY A 2 0.33 -1.95 22.38
CA GLY A 2 1.54 -2.44 21.70
C GLY A 2 1.31 -2.77 20.22
N TRP A 3 2.09 -3.71 19.68
CA TRP A 3 2.00 -4.18 18.29
C TRP A 3 0.61 -4.74 17.98
N ILE A 4 0.07 -4.41 16.81
CA ILE A 4 -1.21 -4.94 16.37
C ILE A 4 -0.99 -6.27 15.68
N TYR A 5 -1.35 -7.34 16.38
CA TYR A 5 -1.30 -8.70 15.88
C TYR A 5 -2.31 -8.95 14.76
N GLY A 6 -1.91 -9.76 13.78
CA GLY A 6 -2.81 -10.33 12.79
C GLY A 6 -2.79 -9.65 11.43
N SER A 7 -1.65 -9.07 11.05
CA SER A 7 -1.38 -8.67 9.66
C SER A 7 0.07 -9.02 9.31
N VAL A 8 0.38 -9.35 8.06
CA VAL A 8 1.79 -9.45 7.64
C VAL A 8 2.49 -8.06 7.67
N THR A 9 1.72 -6.97 7.66
CA THR A 9 2.18 -5.56 7.73
C THR A 9 1.68 -4.86 8.99
N GLU A 10 1.98 -5.45 10.14
CA GLU A 10 1.63 -4.89 11.47
C GLU A 10 2.28 -3.52 11.73
N ASP A 11 3.38 -3.21 11.04
CA ASP A 11 4.12 -1.95 11.12
C ASP A 11 3.26 -0.74 10.70
N ILE A 12 2.66 -0.81 9.51
CA ILE A 12 1.77 0.23 8.98
C ILE A 12 0.52 0.36 9.87
N LEU A 13 -0.03 -0.79 10.28
CA LEU A 13 -1.25 -0.86 11.08
C LEU A 13 -1.07 -0.25 12.49
N THR A 14 0.06 -0.53 13.11
CA THR A 14 0.40 0.01 14.44
C THR A 14 0.58 1.53 14.36
N GLY A 15 1.31 2.02 13.35
CA GLY A 15 1.47 3.46 13.11
C GLY A 15 0.14 4.17 12.86
N PHE A 16 -0.72 3.60 12.01
CA PHE A 16 -2.05 4.12 11.74
C PHE A 16 -2.90 4.24 13.01
N LYS A 17 -2.89 3.23 13.88
CA LYS A 17 -3.63 3.26 15.13
C LYS A 17 -3.11 4.34 16.08
N MET A 18 -1.79 4.53 16.16
CA MET A 18 -1.19 5.61 16.96
C MET A 18 -1.61 6.98 16.42
N HIS A 19 -1.57 7.20 15.10
CA HIS A 19 -1.99 8.48 14.53
C HIS A 19 -3.50 8.73 14.67
N CYS A 20 -4.33 7.68 14.66
CA CYS A 20 -5.74 7.79 15.03
C CYS A 20 -5.96 8.25 16.48
N HIS A 21 -4.99 8.02 17.38
CA HIS A 21 -5.01 8.54 18.76
C HIS A 21 -4.39 9.94 18.87
N GLY A 22 -4.13 10.64 17.77
CA GLY A 22 -3.61 12.00 17.75
C GLY A 22 -2.09 12.12 17.87
N TRP A 23 -1.36 11.00 17.83
CA TRP A 23 0.10 11.02 17.80
C TRP A 23 0.62 11.55 16.48
N ARG A 24 1.78 12.22 16.52
CA ARG A 24 2.42 12.82 15.33
C ARG A 24 3.81 12.22 15.12
N SER A 25 4.08 11.75 13.92
CA SER A 25 5.41 11.30 13.50
C SER A 25 6.28 12.45 12.99
N ILE A 26 7.60 12.31 13.11
CA ILE A 26 8.59 13.23 12.56
C ILE A 26 9.53 12.43 11.67
N TYR A 27 9.73 12.90 10.44
CA TYR A 27 10.69 12.34 9.49
C TYR A 27 11.91 13.24 9.41
N CYS A 28 13.08 12.74 9.80
CA CYS A 28 14.34 13.50 9.83
C CYS A 28 15.34 12.89 8.84
N ILE A 29 15.92 13.72 7.99
CA ILE A 29 16.92 13.31 6.99
C ILE A 29 18.26 13.95 7.38
N PRO A 30 19.13 13.24 8.12
CA PRO A 30 20.46 13.74 8.45
C PRO A 30 21.35 13.77 7.20
N SER A 31 22.35 14.65 7.19
CA SER A 31 23.31 14.80 6.08
C SER A 31 24.13 13.53 5.81
N ARG A 32 24.33 12.68 6.82
CA ARG A 32 24.92 11.35 6.69
C ARG A 32 23.86 10.29 6.98
N PRO A 33 23.75 9.22 6.18
CA PRO A 33 22.83 8.12 6.48
C PRO A 33 23.13 7.52 7.86
N ALA A 34 22.23 7.75 8.82
CA ALA A 34 22.36 7.27 10.20
C ALA A 34 22.08 5.76 10.31
N PHE A 35 21.26 5.22 9.39
CA PHE A 35 20.95 3.81 9.30
C PHE A 35 21.41 3.27 7.94
N LYS A 36 22.21 2.20 7.97
CA LYS A 36 22.67 1.47 6.78
C LYS A 36 22.33 -0.01 6.93
N GLY A 37 21.83 -0.62 5.87
CA GLY A 37 21.54 -2.05 5.82
C GLY A 37 21.88 -2.61 4.45
N SER A 38 22.08 -3.93 4.36
CA SER A 38 22.33 -4.63 3.11
C SER A 38 21.02 -4.85 2.34
N ALA A 39 20.98 -4.45 1.08
CA ALA A 39 19.84 -4.71 0.19
C ALA A 39 19.95 -6.10 -0.46
N PRO A 40 18.82 -6.75 -0.79
CA PRO A 40 18.85 -8.00 -1.54
C PRO A 40 19.47 -7.79 -2.92
N ILE A 41 20.44 -8.64 -3.27
CA ILE A 41 21.15 -8.63 -4.56
C ILE A 41 20.38 -9.45 -5.61
N ASN A 42 19.58 -10.42 -5.15
CA ASN A 42 18.83 -11.33 -6.01
C ASN A 42 17.43 -10.79 -6.32
N LEU A 43 16.99 -10.99 -7.58
CA LEU A 43 15.66 -10.61 -8.03
C LEU A 43 14.56 -11.41 -7.33
N SER A 44 14.78 -12.69 -7.08
CA SER A 44 13.79 -13.57 -6.42
C SER A 44 13.42 -13.04 -5.02
N ASP A 45 14.42 -12.66 -4.24
CA ASP A 45 14.20 -12.12 -2.89
C ASP A 45 13.46 -10.78 -2.93
N ARG A 46 13.79 -9.95 -3.93
CA ARG A 46 13.12 -8.67 -4.13
C ARG A 46 11.64 -8.84 -4.50
N LEU A 47 11.32 -9.80 -5.37
CA LEU A 47 9.94 -10.11 -5.76
C LEU A 47 9.13 -10.65 -4.57
N HIS A 48 9.69 -11.60 -3.81
CA HIS A 48 9.04 -12.09 -2.59
C HIS A 48 8.81 -10.99 -1.56
N GLN A 49 9.73 -10.03 -1.43
CA GLN A 49 9.55 -8.89 -0.54
C GLN A 49 8.37 -8.00 -0.98
N VAL A 50 8.28 -7.66 -2.27
CA VAL A 50 7.18 -6.85 -2.79
C VAL A 50 5.84 -7.59 -2.69
N LEU A 51 5.84 -8.91 -2.94
CA LEU A 51 4.66 -9.75 -2.76
C LEU A 51 4.15 -9.71 -1.31
N ARG A 52 5.06 -9.82 -0.32
CA ARG A 52 4.68 -9.72 1.10
C ARG A 52 4.06 -8.36 1.44
N TRP A 53 4.61 -7.27 0.90
CA TRP A 53 4.02 -5.94 1.08
C TRP A 53 2.62 -5.84 0.46
N ALA A 54 2.43 -6.39 -0.74
CA ALA A 54 1.14 -6.39 -1.41
C ALA A 54 0.10 -7.21 -0.64
N LEU A 55 0.47 -8.40 -0.18
CA LEU A 55 -0.38 -9.27 0.63
C LEU A 55 -0.80 -8.59 1.94
N GLY A 56 0.14 -8.01 2.69
CA GLY A 56 -0.20 -7.31 3.93
C GLY A 56 -1.09 -6.08 3.70
N SER A 57 -0.89 -5.37 2.58
CA SER A 57 -1.74 -4.22 2.23
C SER A 57 -3.18 -4.64 1.89
N VAL A 58 -3.36 -5.75 1.17
CA VAL A 58 -4.68 -6.33 0.90
C VAL A 58 -5.32 -6.87 2.18
N GLU A 59 -4.54 -7.49 3.06
CA GLU A 59 -5.00 -7.97 4.37
C GLU A 59 -5.52 -6.82 5.23
N ILE A 60 -4.76 -5.72 5.35
CA ILE A 60 -5.21 -4.50 6.05
C ILE A 60 -6.51 -3.96 5.43
N PHE A 61 -6.60 -3.93 4.11
CA PHE A 61 -7.78 -3.45 3.40
C PHE A 61 -9.05 -4.25 3.73
N LEU A 62 -8.93 -5.58 3.81
CA LEU A 62 -10.04 -6.49 4.10
C LEU A 62 -10.28 -6.66 5.61
N SER A 63 -9.34 -6.24 6.44
CA SER A 63 -9.47 -6.30 7.90
C SER A 63 -10.42 -5.25 8.46
N ARG A 64 -10.80 -5.43 9.74
CA ARG A 64 -11.58 -4.46 10.52
C ARG A 64 -10.87 -3.11 10.70
N HIS A 65 -9.56 -3.04 10.46
CA HIS A 65 -8.76 -1.84 10.61
C HIS A 65 -8.58 -1.04 9.32
N CYS A 66 -9.42 -1.29 8.31
CA CYS A 66 -9.31 -0.60 7.04
C CYS A 66 -9.47 0.93 7.18
N PRO A 67 -8.54 1.74 6.63
CA PRO A 67 -8.52 3.20 6.80
C PRO A 67 -9.77 3.95 6.29
N LEU A 68 -10.57 3.29 5.44
CA LEU A 68 -11.82 3.82 4.88
C LEU A 68 -12.92 3.96 5.94
N TRP A 69 -13.02 3.01 6.87
CA TRP A 69 -14.12 2.92 7.86
C TRP A 69 -13.63 3.09 9.29
N TYR A 70 -12.34 2.84 9.56
CA TYR A 70 -11.76 2.88 10.90
C TYR A 70 -11.19 4.26 11.25
N GLY A 71 -11.28 4.65 12.53
CA GLY A 71 -10.60 5.84 13.05
C GLY A 71 -11.31 7.17 12.81
N TYR A 72 -12.64 7.20 12.67
CA TYR A 72 -13.43 8.44 12.62
C TYR A 72 -13.60 9.13 13.99
N GLY A 73 -13.09 8.54 15.07
CA GLY A 73 -13.20 9.05 16.45
C GLY A 73 -12.35 10.30 16.77
N GLY A 74 -11.87 11.03 15.77
CA GLY A 74 -11.02 12.22 15.91
C GLY A 74 -9.53 11.88 16.11
N GLY A 75 -8.64 12.75 15.59
CA GLY A 75 -7.18 12.65 15.77
C GLY A 75 -6.38 12.62 14.45
N LEU A 76 -6.91 11.96 13.41
CA LEU A 76 -6.24 11.84 12.12
C LEU A 76 -6.63 12.96 11.16
N LYS A 77 -5.65 13.62 10.52
CA LYS A 77 -5.92 14.62 9.49
C LYS A 77 -6.50 13.97 8.24
N TRP A 78 -7.37 14.69 7.51
CA TRP A 78 -7.98 14.19 6.28
C TRP A 78 -6.93 13.79 5.21
N LEU A 79 -5.94 14.64 4.95
CA LEU A 79 -4.88 14.35 3.98
C LEU A 79 -4.02 13.16 4.39
N GLU A 80 -3.80 13.00 5.69
CA GLU A 80 -3.07 11.87 6.25
C GLU A 80 -3.86 10.57 6.04
N ARG A 81 -5.17 10.60 6.27
CA ARG A 81 -6.06 9.46 5.94
C ARG A 81 -5.97 9.08 4.47
N LEU A 82 -6.02 10.06 3.55
CA LEU A 82 -5.88 9.79 2.11
C LEU A 82 -4.55 9.12 1.78
N SER A 83 -3.46 9.51 2.44
CA SER A 83 -2.15 8.85 2.26
C SER A 83 -2.17 7.38 2.70
N TYR A 84 -2.84 7.07 3.82
CA TYR A 84 -3.02 5.69 4.29
C TYR A 84 -3.91 4.86 3.38
N ILE A 85 -4.99 5.45 2.87
CA ILE A 85 -5.86 4.79 1.88
C ILE A 85 -5.06 4.46 0.61
N ASN A 86 -4.28 5.42 0.09
CA ASN A 86 -3.45 5.20 -1.08
C ASN A 86 -2.42 4.06 -0.85
N ALA A 87 -1.77 4.03 0.31
CA ALA A 87 -0.84 2.97 0.69
C ALA A 87 -1.50 1.60 0.92
N THR A 88 -2.81 1.54 1.11
CA THR A 88 -3.55 0.29 1.27
C THR A 88 -4.12 -0.20 -0.06
N VAL A 89 -4.56 0.73 -0.92
CA VAL A 89 -5.21 0.44 -2.20
C VAL A 89 -4.21 0.21 -3.34
N TYR A 90 -2.92 0.56 -3.18
CA TYR A 90 -1.93 0.41 -4.24
C TYR A 90 -1.91 -0.96 -4.94
N PRO A 91 -2.07 -2.13 -4.27
CA PRO A 91 -2.01 -3.42 -4.95
C PRO A 91 -3.18 -3.61 -5.91
N TRP A 92 -4.33 -3.02 -5.62
CA TRP A 92 -5.54 -3.11 -6.44
C TRP A 92 -5.41 -2.41 -7.78
N THR A 93 -4.53 -1.40 -7.88
CA THR A 93 -4.22 -0.73 -9.15
C THR A 93 -3.58 -1.66 -10.18
N SER A 94 -3.02 -2.79 -9.76
CA SER A 94 -2.46 -3.80 -10.67
C SER A 94 -3.52 -4.47 -11.55
N ILE A 95 -4.75 -4.63 -11.07
CA ILE A 95 -5.85 -5.27 -11.81
C ILE A 95 -6.23 -4.46 -13.06
N PRO A 96 -6.60 -3.16 -12.97
CA PRO A 96 -6.90 -2.36 -14.15
C PRO A 96 -5.66 -2.18 -15.03
N LEU A 97 -4.45 -2.14 -14.46
CA LEU A 97 -3.22 -2.06 -15.25
C LEU A 97 -3.02 -3.31 -16.12
N LEU A 98 -3.25 -4.51 -15.58
CA LEU A 98 -3.17 -5.76 -16.34
C LEU A 98 -4.23 -5.81 -17.44
N ALA A 99 -5.45 -5.38 -17.15
CA ALA A 99 -6.50 -5.25 -18.16
C ALA A 99 -6.10 -4.25 -19.25
N TYR A 100 -5.54 -3.10 -18.88
CA TYR A 100 -5.06 -2.08 -19.82
C TYR A 100 -3.90 -2.58 -20.68
N CYS A 101 -2.94 -3.32 -20.12
CA CYS A 101 -1.82 -3.87 -20.89
C CYS A 101 -2.24 -4.99 -21.85
N THR A 102 -3.28 -5.76 -21.54
CA THR A 102 -3.79 -6.82 -22.41
C THR A 102 -4.74 -6.30 -23.50
N LEU A 103 -5.38 -5.16 -23.26
CA LEU A 103 -6.35 -4.56 -24.17
C LEU A 103 -5.78 -4.27 -25.59
N PRO A 104 -4.58 -3.67 -25.78
CA PRO A 104 -3.99 -3.50 -27.10
C PRO A 104 -3.74 -4.82 -27.84
N ALA A 105 -3.29 -5.86 -27.14
CA ALA A 105 -3.04 -7.16 -27.76
C ALA A 105 -4.35 -7.82 -28.24
N VAL A 106 -5.43 -7.69 -27.44
CA VAL A 106 -6.75 -8.18 -27.83
C VAL A 106 -7.29 -7.40 -29.02
N CYS A 107 -7.23 -6.06 -28.99
CA CYS A 107 -7.67 -5.21 -30.10
C CYS A 107 -6.92 -5.54 -31.40
N LEU A 108 -5.61 -5.78 -31.32
CA LEU A 108 -4.77 -6.10 -32.48
C LEU A 108 -5.10 -7.48 -33.07
N LEU A 109 -5.36 -8.49 -32.23
CA LEU A 109 -5.67 -9.85 -32.69
C LEU A 109 -7.12 -10.04 -33.15
N THR A 110 -8.08 -9.34 -32.55
CA THR A 110 -9.50 -9.46 -32.91
C THR A 110 -9.97 -8.42 -33.93
N GLY A 111 -9.16 -7.39 -34.22
CA GLY A 111 -9.48 -6.34 -35.18
C GLY A 111 -10.68 -5.46 -34.80
N LYS A 112 -11.24 -5.63 -33.59
CA LYS A 112 -12.34 -4.81 -33.07
C LYS A 112 -11.79 -3.65 -32.26
N PHE A 113 -11.90 -2.44 -32.80
CA PHE A 113 -11.60 -1.22 -32.06
C PHE A 113 -12.68 -0.96 -31.00
N ILE A 114 -12.26 -0.71 -29.76
CA ILE A 114 -13.16 -0.47 -28.62
C ILE A 114 -13.63 0.99 -28.58
N THR A 115 -12.86 1.92 -29.14
CA THR A 115 -13.24 3.32 -29.32
C THR A 115 -13.81 3.53 -30.74
N PRO A 116 -15.06 4.00 -30.90
CA PRO A 116 -15.52 4.50 -32.18
C PRO A 116 -14.71 5.75 -32.54
N GLU A 117 -14.44 5.93 -33.84
CA GLU A 117 -13.89 7.20 -34.37
C GLU A 117 -14.80 8.39 -34.02
#